data_AF-A0A5B8VVT8-F1
#
_entry.id   AF-A0A5B8VVT8-F1
#
_cell.length_a   1.000
_cell.length_b   1.000
_cell.length_c   1.000
_cell.angle_alpha   90.00
_cell.angle_beta   90.00
_cell.angle_gamma   90.00
#
_symmetry.space_group_name_H-M   'P 1'
#
loop_
_entity.id
_entity.type
_entity.pdbx_description
1 polymer ?
#
loop_
_entity_poly.entity_id
_entity_poly.type
_entity_poly.pdbx_seq_one_letter_code
_entity_poly.pdbx_strand_id
1 'polypeptide(L)'
;MTEMLLSVYAYLYQIAKLPYHTESDSYLSGEYAVLQQWIDEADDEGDEEQQYRDEQTEAMDLHNHAGDRLVTLIRDHNYLLRWESNIQTYRQCGDRDLETESLADQFLTLFREYPNRTLFDNIHDELVAPEETDRIRMEQYVSFYWSSNDCFYDMLFDVVNNEFQECGVTDEPTSVQLFDTPQPKILNNLDFERRLFDLIDKLCGILNKYDHE
;
A
#
# COMPACT_ATOMS: atom_id res chain seq x y z
N MET A 1 -1.02 -17.21 -11.93
CA MET A 1 -1.10 -16.39 -10.70
C MET A 1 -0.79 -14.92 -10.99
N THR A 2 0.32 -14.63 -11.67
CA THR A 2 0.90 -13.28 -11.84
C THR A 2 -0.04 -12.24 -12.48
N GLU A 3 -0.67 -12.51 -13.64
CA GLU A 3 -1.49 -11.49 -14.33
C GLU A 3 -2.76 -11.08 -13.56
N MET A 4 -3.35 -12.02 -12.81
CA MET A 4 -4.53 -11.76 -11.99
C MET A 4 -4.18 -10.83 -10.81
N LEU A 5 -3.09 -11.13 -10.09
CA LEU A 5 -2.62 -10.27 -9.00
C LEU A 5 -2.14 -8.90 -9.50
N LEU A 6 -1.49 -8.84 -10.67
CA LEU A 6 -1.17 -7.56 -11.30
C LEU A 6 -2.42 -6.71 -11.59
N SER A 7 -3.57 -7.34 -11.85
CA SER A 7 -4.84 -6.63 -12.00
C SER A 7 -5.35 -6.04 -10.69
N VAL A 8 -5.17 -6.77 -9.57
CA VAL A 8 -5.46 -6.28 -8.22
C VAL A 8 -4.54 -5.10 -7.86
N TYR A 9 -3.23 -5.23 -8.09
CA TYR A 9 -2.29 -4.15 -7.80
C TYR A 9 -2.50 -2.93 -8.70
N ALA A 10 -2.79 -3.15 -9.98
CA ALA A 10 -3.16 -2.07 -10.89
C ALA A 10 -4.40 -1.31 -10.40
N TYR A 11 -5.37 -2.00 -9.78
CA TYR A 11 -6.53 -1.34 -9.18
C TYR A 11 -6.17 -0.53 -7.95
N LEU A 12 -5.45 -1.13 -7.01
CA LEU A 12 -5.00 -0.45 -5.79
C LEU A 12 -4.20 0.81 -6.11
N TYR A 13 -3.30 0.72 -7.09
CA TYR A 13 -2.46 1.82 -7.53
C TYR A 13 -3.21 2.85 -8.41
N GLN A 14 -3.83 2.43 -9.51
CA GLN A 14 -4.41 3.37 -10.49
C GLN A 14 -5.74 3.97 -10.03
N ILE A 15 -6.58 3.21 -9.33
CA ILE A 15 -7.96 3.59 -8.98
C ILE A 15 -8.06 3.95 -7.50
N ALA A 16 -7.67 3.06 -6.59
CA ALA A 16 -7.75 3.33 -5.15
C ALA A 16 -6.70 4.35 -4.68
N LYS A 17 -5.68 4.62 -5.52
CA LYS A 17 -4.60 5.61 -5.29
C LYS A 17 -3.72 5.31 -4.09
N LEU A 18 -3.44 4.03 -3.82
CA LEU A 18 -2.42 3.67 -2.85
C LEU A 18 -1.05 4.19 -3.33
N PRO A 19 -0.32 4.97 -2.50
CA PRO A 19 1.04 5.40 -2.79
C PRO A 19 1.97 4.21 -2.97
N TYR A 20 3.04 4.41 -3.73
CA TYR A 20 4.02 3.36 -4.02
C TYR A 20 5.43 3.79 -3.61
N HIS A 21 6.12 2.98 -2.78
CA HIS A 21 7.38 3.35 -2.12
C HIS A 21 8.54 3.79 -3.01
N THR A 22 8.61 3.42 -4.29
CA THR A 22 9.68 3.91 -5.19
C THR A 22 9.31 5.20 -5.95
N GLU A 23 8.08 5.69 -5.81
CA GLU A 23 7.71 6.97 -6.41
C GLU A 23 8.26 8.13 -5.60
N SER A 24 8.99 9.03 -6.26
CA SER A 24 9.78 10.10 -5.63
C SER A 24 8.99 11.11 -4.79
N ASP A 25 7.66 11.16 -4.95
CA ASP A 25 6.74 12.01 -4.20
C ASP A 25 5.99 11.25 -3.10
N SER A 26 6.25 9.94 -2.93
CA SER A 26 5.68 9.14 -1.86
C SER A 26 6.47 9.32 -0.56
N TYR A 27 5.75 9.26 0.56
CA TYR A 27 6.32 9.30 1.90
C TYR A 27 7.42 8.25 2.09
N LEU A 28 7.11 6.98 1.79
CA LEU A 28 8.05 5.88 1.97
C LEU A 28 9.29 5.99 1.08
N SER A 29 9.23 6.64 -0.08
CA SER A 29 10.46 6.88 -0.87
C SER A 29 11.45 7.78 -0.13
N GLY A 30 10.96 8.75 0.64
CA GLY A 30 11.76 9.59 1.52
C GLY A 30 12.38 8.76 2.64
N GLU A 31 11.58 7.93 3.29
CA GLU A 31 12.05 7.06 4.39
C GLU A 31 13.13 6.08 3.92
N TYR A 32 12.94 5.42 2.77
CA TYR A 32 13.97 4.56 2.19
C TYR A 32 15.23 5.33 1.78
N ALA A 33 15.11 6.59 1.34
CA ALA A 33 16.27 7.43 1.05
C ALA A 33 17.07 7.78 2.32
N VAL A 34 16.39 7.99 3.46
CA VAL A 34 17.05 8.15 4.76
C VAL A 34 17.80 6.88 5.15
N LEU A 35 17.19 5.71 4.98
CA LEU A 35 17.86 4.42 5.25
C LEU A 35 19.08 4.22 4.35
N GLN A 36 18.98 4.53 3.05
CA GLN A 36 20.12 4.47 2.13
C GLN A 36 21.25 5.39 2.60
N GLN A 37 20.94 6.62 3.02
CA GLN A 37 21.94 7.55 3.53
C GLN A 37 22.67 6.98 4.76
N TRP A 38 21.95 6.32 5.68
CA TRP A 38 22.57 5.69 6.85
C TRP A 38 23.51 4.53 6.49
N ILE A 39 23.17 3.76 5.46
CA ILE A 39 24.03 2.71 4.92
C ILE A 39 25.28 3.33 4.26
N ASP A 40 25.12 4.40 3.50
CA ASP A 40 26.20 5.06 2.76
C ASP A 40 27.18 5.79 3.70
N GLU A 41 26.69 6.37 4.79
CA GLU A 41 27.47 7.24 5.67
C GLU A 41 28.11 6.55 6.87
N ALA A 42 27.68 5.35 7.24
CA ALA A 42 28.22 4.77 8.46
C ALA A 42 29.62 4.17 8.25
N ASP A 43 30.46 4.38 9.27
CA ASP A 43 31.87 4.02 9.24
C ASP A 43 32.02 2.53 9.56
N ASP A 44 32.79 1.80 8.74
CA ASP A 44 33.12 0.39 8.99
C ASP A 44 34.36 0.26 9.89
N GLU A 45 34.18 -0.32 11.07
CA GLU A 45 35.26 -0.65 12.00
C GLU A 45 35.72 -2.12 11.87
N GLY A 46 35.43 -2.79 10.74
CA GLY A 46 35.97 -4.13 10.45
C GLY A 46 35.39 -4.82 9.21
N ASP A 47 36.00 -5.95 8.83
CA ASP A 47 35.61 -6.73 7.64
C ASP A 47 34.17 -7.30 7.73
N GLU A 48 33.69 -7.64 8.93
CA GLU A 48 32.33 -8.15 9.16
C GLU A 48 31.26 -7.05 9.00
N GLU A 49 31.55 -5.83 9.44
CA GLU A 49 30.65 -4.67 9.30
C GLU A 49 30.56 -4.24 7.83
N GLN A 50 31.70 -4.22 7.13
CA GLN A 50 31.74 -3.97 5.68
C GLN A 50 30.91 -5.03 4.92
N GLN A 51 31.06 -6.31 5.24
CA GLN A 51 30.27 -7.36 4.57
C GLN A 51 28.77 -7.16 4.78
N TYR A 52 28.36 -6.84 6.01
CA TYR A 52 26.96 -6.57 6.32
C TYR A 52 26.41 -5.36 5.55
N ARG A 53 27.21 -4.29 5.39
CA ARG A 53 26.83 -3.16 4.53
C ARG A 53 26.70 -3.52 3.07
N ASP A 54 27.61 -4.34 2.55
CA ASP A 54 27.55 -4.78 1.16
C ASP A 54 26.25 -5.56 0.92
N GLU A 55 25.86 -6.45 1.86
CA GLU A 55 24.59 -7.17 1.83
C GLU A 55 23.37 -6.23 1.89
N GLN A 56 23.40 -5.20 2.74
CA GLN A 56 22.34 -4.18 2.78
C GLN A 56 22.28 -3.38 1.47
N THR A 57 23.42 -2.97 0.93
CA THR A 57 23.47 -2.22 -0.33
C THR A 57 22.89 -3.05 -1.48
N GLU A 58 23.28 -4.33 -1.59
CA GLU A 58 22.72 -5.24 -2.58
C GLU A 58 21.21 -5.45 -2.41
N ALA A 59 20.72 -5.56 -1.17
CA ALA A 59 19.30 -5.69 -0.87
C ALA A 59 18.51 -4.42 -1.28
N MET A 60 19.07 -3.24 -1.04
CA MET A 60 18.44 -1.96 -1.41
C MET A 60 18.39 -1.78 -2.93
N ASP A 61 19.47 -2.14 -3.63
CA ASP A 61 19.52 -2.12 -5.11
C ASP A 61 18.47 -3.07 -5.72
N LEU A 62 18.35 -4.28 -5.17
CA LEU A 62 17.34 -5.25 -5.60
C LEU A 62 15.93 -4.71 -5.37
N HIS A 63 15.67 -4.18 -4.17
CA HIS A 63 14.41 -3.55 -3.80
C HIS A 63 14.02 -2.45 -4.79
N ASN A 64 14.89 -1.47 -5.00
CA ASN A 64 14.63 -0.35 -5.90
C ASN A 64 14.37 -0.84 -7.34
N HIS A 65 15.20 -1.76 -7.85
CA HIS A 65 15.05 -2.27 -9.21
C HIS A 65 13.75 -3.07 -9.39
N ALA A 66 13.39 -3.91 -8.42
CA ALA A 66 12.18 -4.71 -8.48
C ALA A 66 10.92 -3.85 -8.28
N GLY A 67 10.96 -2.89 -7.36
CA GLY A 67 9.91 -1.90 -7.13
C GLY A 67 9.60 -1.10 -8.39
N ASP A 68 10.63 -0.57 -9.06
CA ASP A 68 10.49 0.18 -10.31
C ASP A 68 9.91 -0.65 -11.46
N ARG A 69 10.30 -1.92 -11.53
CA ARG A 69 9.73 -2.85 -12.51
C ARG A 69 8.27 -3.14 -12.22
N LEU A 70 7.91 -3.35 -10.96
CA LEU A 70 6.54 -3.66 -10.57
C LEU A 70 5.61 -2.46 -10.77
N VAL A 71 6.03 -1.24 -10.37
CA VAL A 71 5.23 -0.03 -10.60
C VAL A 71 5.00 0.22 -12.09
N THR A 72 6.00 -0.07 -12.92
CA THR A 72 5.87 0.00 -14.39
C THR A 72 4.81 -0.96 -14.93
N LEU A 73 4.73 -2.18 -14.38
CA LEU A 73 3.71 -3.16 -14.78
C LEU A 73 2.31 -2.71 -14.35
N ILE A 74 2.13 -2.32 -13.09
CA ILE A 74 0.81 -1.98 -12.53
C ILE A 74 0.30 -0.63 -13.01
N ARG A 75 1.13 0.19 -13.65
CA ARG A 75 0.72 1.38 -14.42
C ARG A 75 0.03 1.04 -15.74
N ASP A 76 0.20 -0.17 -16.27
CA ASP A 76 -0.46 -0.57 -17.51
C ASP A 76 -1.96 -0.77 -17.28
N HIS A 77 -2.77 0.11 -17.87
CA HIS A 77 -4.22 0.06 -17.80
C HIS A 77 -4.82 -1.23 -18.40
N ASN A 78 -4.07 -1.97 -19.23
CA ASN A 78 -4.54 -3.24 -19.78
C ASN A 78 -4.86 -4.28 -18.70
N TYR A 79 -4.18 -4.23 -17.54
CA TYR A 79 -4.50 -5.15 -16.44
C TYR A 79 -5.91 -4.90 -15.88
N LEU A 80 -6.37 -3.64 -15.85
CA LEU A 80 -7.74 -3.31 -15.47
C LEU A 80 -8.74 -3.73 -16.55
N LEU A 81 -8.43 -3.46 -17.83
CA LEU A 81 -9.31 -3.82 -18.95
C LEU A 81 -9.50 -5.33 -19.11
N ARG A 82 -8.45 -6.11 -18.80
CA ARG A 82 -8.44 -7.58 -18.97
C ARG A 82 -8.69 -8.32 -17.66
N TRP A 83 -9.00 -7.64 -16.57
CA TRP A 83 -9.09 -8.24 -15.22
C TRP A 83 -9.98 -9.49 -15.19
N GLU A 84 -11.20 -9.41 -15.74
CA GLU A 84 -12.10 -10.57 -15.84
C GLU A 84 -11.49 -11.75 -16.59
N SER A 85 -10.84 -11.47 -17.73
CA SER A 85 -10.15 -12.48 -18.52
C SER A 85 -8.98 -13.07 -17.74
N ASN A 86 -8.25 -12.27 -16.97
CA ASN A 86 -7.11 -12.72 -16.18
C ASN A 86 -7.56 -13.67 -15.06
N ILE A 87 -8.68 -13.39 -14.40
CA ILE A 87 -9.31 -14.31 -13.44
C ILE A 87 -9.75 -15.61 -14.13
N GLN A 88 -10.37 -15.53 -15.30
CA GLN A 88 -10.80 -16.71 -16.05
C GLN A 88 -9.62 -17.60 -16.48
N THR A 89 -8.53 -17.00 -16.93
CA THR A 89 -7.29 -17.73 -17.24
C THR A 89 -6.73 -18.41 -15.99
N TYR A 90 -6.71 -17.71 -14.85
CA TYR A 90 -6.24 -18.29 -13.59
C TYR A 90 -7.08 -19.51 -13.14
N ARG A 91 -8.40 -19.45 -13.31
CA ARG A 91 -9.32 -20.58 -13.03
C ARG A 91 -9.02 -21.85 -13.81
N GLN A 92 -8.36 -21.73 -14.96
CA GLN A 92 -7.97 -22.88 -15.79
C GLN A 92 -6.62 -23.49 -15.38
N CYS A 93 -5.90 -22.87 -14.44
CA CYS A 93 -4.62 -23.35 -13.95
C CYS A 93 -4.80 -24.55 -12.99
N GLY A 94 -3.90 -25.54 -13.09
CA GLY A 94 -4.00 -26.79 -12.34
C GLY A 94 -3.67 -26.68 -10.84
N ASP A 95 -2.96 -25.63 -10.46
CA ASP A 95 -2.45 -25.31 -9.11
C ASP A 95 -3.11 -24.05 -8.53
N ARG A 96 -4.35 -23.75 -8.95
CA ARG A 96 -5.05 -22.56 -8.48
C ARG A 96 -5.28 -22.58 -6.96
N ASP A 97 -5.06 -21.43 -6.36
CA ASP A 97 -5.41 -21.12 -4.99
C ASP A 97 -6.79 -20.45 -4.98
N LEU A 98 -7.76 -21.09 -4.32
CA LEU A 98 -9.15 -20.63 -4.28
C LEU A 98 -9.32 -19.36 -3.43
N GLU A 99 -8.45 -19.15 -2.44
CA GLU A 99 -8.47 -17.96 -1.59
C GLU A 99 -8.00 -16.74 -2.38
N THR A 100 -6.91 -16.89 -3.14
CA THR A 100 -6.36 -15.88 -4.04
C THR A 100 -7.32 -15.56 -5.18
N GLU A 101 -7.98 -16.58 -5.76
CA GLU A 101 -9.04 -16.40 -6.77
C GLU A 101 -10.20 -15.56 -6.21
N SER A 102 -10.72 -15.96 -5.04
CA SER A 102 -11.84 -15.30 -4.37
C SER A 102 -11.52 -13.85 -3.99
N LEU A 103 -10.28 -13.58 -3.57
CA LEU A 103 -9.81 -12.22 -3.29
C LEU A 103 -9.87 -11.33 -4.54
N ALA A 104 -9.37 -11.82 -5.67
CA ALA A 104 -9.38 -11.06 -6.93
C ALA A 104 -10.81 -10.77 -7.42
N ASP A 105 -11.74 -11.73 -7.28
CA ASP A 105 -13.16 -11.51 -7.58
C ASP A 105 -13.80 -10.45 -6.65
N GLN A 106 -13.44 -10.44 -5.37
CA GLN A 106 -13.95 -9.45 -4.40
C GLN A 106 -13.45 -8.03 -4.73
N PHE A 107 -12.16 -7.87 -5.06
CA PHE A 107 -11.63 -6.59 -5.54
C PHE A 107 -12.28 -6.13 -6.85
N LEU A 108 -12.48 -7.04 -7.81
CA LEU A 108 -13.19 -6.72 -9.05
C LEU A 108 -14.64 -6.28 -8.78
N THR A 109 -15.31 -6.91 -7.82
CA THR A 109 -16.66 -6.52 -7.39
C THR A 109 -16.65 -5.13 -6.77
N LEU A 110 -15.71 -4.85 -5.87
CA LEU A 110 -15.53 -3.53 -5.26
C LEU A 110 -15.28 -2.46 -6.34
N PHE A 111 -14.40 -2.73 -7.31
CA PHE A 111 -14.12 -1.84 -8.42
C PHE A 111 -15.37 -1.56 -9.28
N ARG A 112 -16.20 -2.55 -9.59
CA ARG A 112 -17.42 -2.35 -10.37
C ARG A 112 -18.46 -1.49 -9.65
N GLU A 113 -18.57 -1.66 -8.33
CA GLU A 113 -19.52 -0.88 -7.52
C GLU A 113 -19.00 0.54 -7.25
N TYR A 114 -17.67 0.70 -7.18
CA TYR A 114 -17.00 1.96 -6.86
C TYR A 114 -15.87 2.27 -7.86
N PRO A 115 -16.17 2.54 -9.14
CA PRO A 115 -15.17 2.59 -10.21
C PRO A 115 -14.20 3.78 -10.13
N ASN A 116 -14.57 4.82 -9.37
CA ASN A 116 -13.79 6.05 -9.23
C ASN A 116 -13.52 6.41 -7.76
N ARG A 117 -13.81 5.51 -6.81
CA ARG A 117 -13.54 5.79 -5.40
C ARG A 117 -12.06 5.61 -5.11
N THR A 118 -11.50 6.58 -4.39
CA THR A 118 -10.12 6.57 -3.93
C THR A 118 -10.06 6.46 -2.40
N LEU A 119 -8.87 6.14 -1.89
CA LEU A 119 -8.58 6.11 -0.45
C LEU A 119 -8.83 7.47 0.25
N PHE A 120 -8.77 8.58 -0.51
CA PHE A 120 -8.80 9.94 0.02
C PHE A 120 -10.20 10.57 -0.01
N ASP A 121 -11.18 9.93 -0.64
CA ASP A 121 -12.49 10.52 -0.94
C ASP A 121 -13.31 10.94 0.30
N ASN A 122 -13.06 10.30 1.45
CA ASN A 122 -13.71 10.59 2.73
C ASN A 122 -12.71 11.12 3.78
N ILE A 123 -11.55 11.61 3.34
CA ILE A 123 -10.63 12.36 4.19
C ILE A 123 -11.06 13.82 4.15
N HIS A 124 -11.38 14.36 5.31
CA HIS A 124 -11.98 15.68 5.47
C HIS A 124 -11.02 16.63 6.18
N ASP A 125 -10.09 17.22 5.42
CA ASP A 125 -9.11 18.19 5.91
C ASP A 125 -9.78 19.37 6.63
N GLU A 126 -10.99 19.76 6.21
CA GLU A 126 -11.75 20.87 6.78
C GLU A 126 -12.27 20.62 8.20
N LEU A 127 -12.29 19.36 8.65
CA LEU A 127 -12.71 19.00 10.01
C LEU A 127 -11.55 19.02 11.00
N VAL A 128 -10.31 19.06 10.50
CA VAL A 128 -9.11 19.14 11.33
C VAL A 128 -8.86 20.59 11.71
N ALA A 129 -8.59 20.85 12.99
CA ALA A 129 -8.33 22.19 13.46
C ALA A 129 -7.08 22.78 12.75
N PRO A 130 -7.09 24.06 12.32
CA PRO A 130 -5.95 24.67 11.62
C PRO A 130 -4.63 24.68 12.40
N GLU A 131 -4.71 24.51 13.73
CA GLU A 131 -3.61 24.54 14.68
C GLU A 131 -2.88 23.18 14.76
N GLU A 132 -3.54 22.12 14.29
CA GLU A 132 -3.02 20.75 14.20
C GLU A 132 -2.26 20.60 12.87
N THR A 133 -1.00 21.04 12.88
CA THR A 133 -0.08 20.89 11.74
C THR A 133 0.57 19.51 11.69
N ASP A 134 0.77 18.90 12.87
CA ASP A 134 1.46 17.63 13.02
C ASP A 134 0.42 16.49 13.02
N ARG A 135 0.13 16.01 11.81
CA ARG A 135 -0.86 14.95 11.57
C ARG A 135 -0.27 13.84 10.73
N ILE A 136 -0.67 12.61 11.04
CA ILE A 136 -0.39 11.44 10.23
C ILE A 136 -1.39 11.41 9.08
N ARG A 137 -0.90 11.54 7.85
CA ARG A 137 -1.72 11.48 6.64
C ARG A 137 -1.98 10.06 6.19
N MET A 138 -3.08 9.86 5.47
CA MET A 138 -3.51 8.57 4.94
C MET A 138 -2.41 7.86 4.13
N GLU A 139 -1.70 8.59 3.28
CA GLU A 139 -0.60 8.09 2.45
C GLU A 139 0.62 7.62 3.24
N GLN A 140 0.77 8.03 4.51
CA GLN A 140 1.92 7.66 5.33
C GLN A 140 1.74 6.28 5.98
N TYR A 141 0.51 5.90 6.32
CA TYR A 141 0.23 4.61 6.99
C TYR A 141 -0.48 3.57 6.11
N VAL A 142 -0.91 3.94 4.89
CA VAL A 142 -1.44 3.01 3.89
C VAL A 142 -0.69 3.20 2.58
N SER A 143 0.27 2.32 2.30
CA SER A 143 1.13 2.40 1.12
C SER A 143 1.66 1.02 0.74
N PHE A 144 2.09 0.86 -0.52
CA PHE A 144 2.92 -0.27 -0.90
C PHE A 144 4.32 -0.07 -0.32
N TYR A 145 4.78 -0.99 0.52
CA TYR A 145 6.17 -1.10 0.97
C TYR A 145 6.77 -2.42 0.46
N TRP A 146 8.10 -2.55 0.54
CA TRP A 146 8.80 -3.64 -0.13
C TRP A 146 8.52 -5.02 0.44
N SER A 147 8.78 -5.21 1.73
CA SER A 147 8.70 -6.51 2.38
C SER A 147 8.53 -6.37 3.89
N SER A 148 7.74 -7.27 4.48
CA SER A 148 7.63 -7.46 5.93
C SER A 148 8.76 -8.30 6.53
N ASN A 149 9.65 -8.84 5.71
CA ASN A 149 10.66 -9.82 6.11
C ASN A 149 11.98 -9.56 5.38
N ASP A 150 12.54 -8.37 5.58
CA ASP A 150 13.86 -7.99 5.05
C ASP A 150 14.74 -7.37 6.13
N CYS A 151 15.98 -6.99 5.75
CA CYS A 151 16.93 -6.36 6.65
C CYS A 151 16.62 -4.88 6.96
N PHE A 152 15.62 -4.28 6.32
CA PHE A 152 15.22 -2.89 6.51
C PHE A 152 13.97 -2.73 7.38
N TYR A 153 13.18 -3.79 7.55
CA TYR A 153 11.89 -3.76 8.24
C TYR A 153 11.96 -3.01 9.58
N ASP A 154 12.84 -3.44 10.49
CA ASP A 154 12.94 -2.82 11.81
C ASP A 154 13.35 -1.33 11.71
N MET A 155 14.34 -1.01 10.86
CA MET A 155 14.81 0.36 10.69
C MET A 155 13.73 1.28 10.09
N LEU A 156 12.99 0.79 9.08
CA LEU A 156 11.90 1.54 8.45
C LEU A 156 10.80 1.83 9.46
N PHE A 157 10.34 0.81 10.18
CA PHE A 157 9.29 0.97 11.18
C PHE A 157 9.75 1.86 12.34
N ASP A 158 11.01 1.81 12.76
CA ASP A 158 11.54 2.70 13.79
C ASP A 158 11.48 4.16 13.34
N VAL A 159 11.88 4.48 12.10
CA VAL A 159 11.81 5.86 11.58
C VAL A 159 10.35 6.34 11.54
N VAL A 160 9.47 5.56 10.92
CA VAL A 160 8.04 5.91 10.77
C VAL A 160 7.36 6.07 12.14
N ASN A 161 7.59 5.13 13.07
CA ASN A 161 6.97 5.18 14.39
C ASN A 161 7.47 6.38 15.21
N ASN A 162 8.75 6.75 15.09
CA ASN A 162 9.28 7.93 15.77
C ASN A 162 8.65 9.21 15.25
N GLU A 163 8.41 9.34 13.93
CA GLU A 163 7.68 10.49 13.38
C GLU A 163 6.23 10.52 13.85
N PHE A 164 5.55 9.36 13.83
CA PHE A 164 4.14 9.27 14.21
C PHE A 164 3.90 9.59 15.69
N GLN A 165 4.87 9.34 16.57
CA GLN A 165 4.79 9.71 17.99
C GLN A 165 4.71 11.21 18.24
N GLU A 166 5.19 12.03 17.30
CA GLU A 166 5.14 13.49 17.38
C GLU A 166 3.81 14.06 16.83
N CYS A 167 2.96 13.23 16.23
CA CYS A 167 1.69 13.64 15.64
C CYS A 167 0.53 13.51 16.64
N GLY A 168 -0.29 14.55 16.76
CA GLY A 168 -1.47 14.56 17.64
C GLY A 168 -2.75 14.03 16.99
N VAL A 169 -2.77 13.94 15.65
CA VAL A 169 -3.96 13.62 14.85
C VAL A 169 -3.59 12.63 13.75
N THR A 170 -4.52 11.75 13.39
CA THR A 170 -4.41 10.84 12.24
C THR A 170 -5.59 11.06 11.31
N ASP A 171 -5.33 11.18 10.01
CA ASP A 171 -6.36 11.26 8.99
C ASP A 171 -7.10 9.92 8.91
N GLU A 172 -8.41 9.92 9.13
CA GLU A 172 -9.27 8.74 9.05
C GLU A 172 -10.47 9.01 8.13
N PRO A 173 -10.92 8.01 7.33
CA PRO A 173 -12.13 8.17 6.54
C PRO A 173 -13.33 8.46 7.44
N THR A 174 -13.96 9.61 7.22
CA THR A 174 -14.99 10.13 8.11
C THR A 174 -16.30 10.32 7.35
N SER A 175 -17.39 9.79 7.89
CA SER A 175 -18.73 10.07 7.37
C SER A 175 -19.33 11.29 8.06
N VAL A 176 -19.51 12.38 7.31
CA VAL A 176 -20.13 13.61 7.81
C VAL A 176 -21.63 13.65 7.49
N GLN A 177 -22.46 13.94 8.49
CA GLN A 177 -23.89 14.16 8.32
C GLN A 177 -24.33 15.45 9.03
N LEU A 178 -24.88 16.40 8.27
CA LEU A 178 -25.40 17.67 8.80
C LEU A 178 -26.89 17.52 9.17
N PHE A 179 -27.30 17.93 10.37
CA PHE A 179 -28.67 17.80 10.87
C PHE A 179 -29.44 19.13 10.88
N ASP A 180 -29.30 19.92 9.82
CA ASP A 180 -30.03 21.18 9.66
C ASP A 180 -31.52 20.98 9.29
N THR A 181 -31.86 19.81 8.73
CA THR A 181 -33.20 19.40 8.31
C THR A 181 -33.47 17.92 8.61
N PRO A 182 -34.73 17.48 8.76
CA PRO A 182 -35.05 16.07 8.97
C PRO A 182 -34.57 15.21 7.79
N GLN A 183 -33.64 14.30 8.05
CA GLN A 183 -33.06 13.43 7.01
C GLN A 183 -33.68 12.02 7.04
N PRO A 184 -34.00 11.43 5.88
CA PRO A 184 -34.69 10.15 5.82
C PRO A 184 -33.79 8.93 6.09
N LYS A 185 -32.46 9.03 5.90
CA LYS A 185 -31.48 7.95 6.11
C LYS A 185 -30.07 8.51 6.40
N ILE A 186 -29.23 7.72 7.05
CA ILE A 186 -27.77 7.93 7.13
C ILE A 186 -27.20 7.76 5.73
N LEU A 187 -26.43 8.75 5.25
CA LEU A 187 -26.09 8.91 3.83
C LEU A 187 -24.70 8.37 3.46
N ASN A 188 -23.85 8.03 4.43
CA ASN A 188 -22.52 7.47 4.16
C ASN A 188 -22.16 6.47 5.28
N ASN A 189 -21.98 5.19 4.93
CA ASN A 189 -21.63 4.12 5.88
C ASN A 189 -20.17 3.67 5.72
N LEU A 190 -19.37 4.38 4.91
CA LEU A 190 -17.99 4.02 4.57
C LEU A 190 -17.87 2.57 4.05
N ASP A 191 -18.85 2.12 3.25
CA ASP A 191 -18.88 0.75 2.73
C ASP A 191 -17.63 0.42 1.91
N PHE A 192 -17.21 1.38 1.08
CA PHE A 192 -16.03 1.25 0.23
C PHE A 192 -14.76 1.04 1.08
N GLU A 193 -14.50 1.92 2.03
CA GLU A 193 -13.29 1.91 2.86
C GLU A 193 -13.23 0.64 3.71
N ARG A 194 -14.34 0.27 4.36
CA ARG A 194 -14.41 -0.97 5.15
C ARG A 194 -14.05 -2.18 4.31
N ARG A 195 -14.65 -2.30 3.12
CA ARG A 195 -14.38 -3.43 2.23
C ARG A 195 -12.98 -3.38 1.65
N LEU A 196 -12.47 -2.19 1.31
CA LEU A 196 -11.12 -2.02 0.80
C LEU A 196 -10.09 -2.49 1.83
N PHE A 197 -10.18 -2.01 3.08
CA PHE A 197 -9.25 -2.39 4.14
C PHE A 197 -9.35 -3.87 4.51
N ASP A 198 -10.57 -4.43 4.60
CA ASP A 198 -10.76 -5.87 4.82
C ASP A 198 -10.12 -6.71 3.70
N LEU A 199 -10.12 -6.21 2.46
CA LEU A 199 -9.50 -6.90 1.32
C LEU A 199 -7.98 -6.71 1.28
N ILE A 200 -7.47 -5.55 1.68
CA ILE A 200 -6.03 -5.31 1.83
C ILE A 200 -5.46 -6.23 2.93
N ASP A 201 -6.12 -6.35 4.08
CA ASP A 201 -5.70 -7.24 5.16
C ASP A 201 -5.63 -8.71 4.69
N LYS A 202 -6.66 -9.17 3.99
CA LYS A 202 -6.66 -10.51 3.36
C LYS A 202 -5.56 -10.67 2.32
N LEU A 203 -5.29 -9.64 1.52
CA LEU A 203 -4.21 -9.65 0.54
C LEU A 203 -2.86 -9.82 1.24
N CYS A 204 -2.57 -9.03 2.27
CA CYS A 204 -1.37 -9.17 3.09
C CYS A 204 -1.27 -10.57 3.70
N GLY A 205 -2.35 -11.10 4.26
CA GLY A 205 -2.38 -12.46 4.80
C GLY A 205 -2.11 -13.56 3.77
N ILE A 206 -2.46 -13.36 2.50
CA ILE A 206 -2.11 -14.27 1.39
C ILE A 206 -0.64 -14.11 1.02
N LEU A 207 -0.14 -12.88 0.87
CA LEU A 207 1.24 -12.61 0.47
C LEU A 207 2.24 -13.13 1.50
N ASN A 208 1.97 -12.92 2.80
CA ASN A 208 2.86 -13.37 3.88
C ASN A 208 3.03 -14.90 3.94
N LYS A 209 2.10 -15.68 3.34
CA LYS A 209 2.29 -17.14 3.21
C LYS A 209 3.44 -17.47 2.26
N TYR A 210 3.62 -16.67 1.21
CA TYR A 210 4.68 -16.85 0.22
C TYR A 210 6.04 -16.32 0.69
N ASP A 211 6.06 -15.41 1.68
CA ASP A 211 7.31 -14.93 2.30
C ASP A 211 8.01 -16.00 3.18
N HIS A 212 7.32 -17.10 3.48
CA HIS A 212 7.81 -18.19 4.33
C HIS A 212 7.96 -19.54 3.59
N GLU A 213 7.74 -19.57 2.27
CA GLU A 213 8.00 -20.73 1.39
C GLU A 213 9.34 -20.61 0.65
#